data_AF-A0A5A8DUN1-F1
#
_entry.id   AF-A0A5A8DUN1-F1
#
_cell.length_a   1.000
_cell.length_b   1.000
_cell.length_c   1.000
_cell.angle_alpha   90.00
_cell.angle_beta   90.00
_cell.angle_gamma   90.00
#
_symmetry.space_group_name_H-M   'P 1'
#
loop_
_entity.id
_entity.type
_entity.pdbx_description
1 polymer ?
#
loop_
_entity_poly.entity_id
_entity_poly.type
_entity_poly.pdbx_seq_one_letter_code
_entity_poly.pdbx_strand_id
1 'polypeptide(L)'
;MPADLLPKKGASGAWQKPRVSSRRAARIRKEALLDGTFGSWDAETGKGWDPAWDKPRLSTVPPPPKGHKHDHRLGERLEKIQRALANQEQRVADFQKTRPAKRIRTGFRLVMKKNPWEE
;
A
#
# COMPACT_ATOMS: atom_id res chain seq x y z
N MET A 1 21.92 19.72 -33.47
CA MET A 1 20.71 18.99 -33.00
C MET A 1 20.76 17.54 -33.54
N PRO A 2 19.82 16.62 -33.26
CA PRO A 2 19.63 15.80 -32.05
C PRO A 2 20.88 15.32 -31.28
N ALA A 3 22.05 15.28 -31.92
CA ALA A 3 23.30 14.85 -31.27
C ALA A 3 23.71 15.70 -30.05
N ASP A 4 23.20 16.93 -29.98
CA ASP A 4 23.43 17.86 -28.88
C ASP A 4 22.46 17.67 -27.70
N LEU A 5 21.34 16.97 -27.92
CA LEU A 5 20.29 16.71 -26.91
C LEU A 5 20.53 15.41 -26.15
N LEU A 6 21.27 14.48 -26.75
CA LEU A 6 21.57 13.16 -26.19
C LEU A 6 23.00 13.11 -25.65
N PRO A 7 23.25 12.33 -24.58
CA PRO A 7 24.61 12.05 -24.15
C PRO A 7 25.34 11.21 -25.21
N LYS A 8 26.64 11.44 -25.36
CA LYS A 8 27.49 10.72 -26.33
C LYS A 8 28.68 10.07 -25.64
N LYS A 9 29.17 8.96 -26.16
CA LYS A 9 30.39 8.31 -25.67
C LYS A 9 31.62 9.08 -26.19
N GLY A 10 32.50 9.50 -25.29
CA GLY A 10 33.76 10.18 -25.63
C GLY A 10 34.84 9.20 -26.08
N ALA A 11 35.96 9.73 -26.59
CA ALA A 11 37.10 8.94 -27.06
C ALA A 11 37.74 8.06 -25.97
N SER A 12 37.68 8.49 -24.71
CA SER A 12 38.12 7.71 -23.53
C SER A 12 37.13 6.64 -23.09
N GLY A 13 35.98 6.50 -23.78
CA GLY A 13 34.91 5.58 -23.42
C GLY A 13 33.93 6.10 -22.36
N ALA A 14 34.21 7.24 -21.72
CA ALA A 14 33.30 7.88 -20.75
C ALA A 14 32.12 8.58 -21.44
N TRP A 15 30.96 8.61 -20.77
CA TRP A 15 29.79 9.35 -21.26
C TRP A 15 29.98 10.86 -21.07
N GLN A 16 29.81 11.61 -22.15
CA GLN A 16 29.78 13.06 -22.14
C GLN A 16 28.33 13.55 -22.00
N LYS A 17 28.15 14.61 -21.21
CA LYS A 17 26.86 15.30 -21.05
C LYS A 17 26.40 15.87 -22.40
N PRO A 18 25.08 15.95 -22.65
CA PRO A 18 24.57 16.62 -23.83
C PRO A 18 25.00 18.09 -23.83
N ARG A 19 25.26 18.65 -25.01
CA ARG A 19 25.64 20.07 -25.15
C ARG A 19 24.49 20.99 -24.74
N VAL A 20 23.24 20.54 -24.95
CA VAL A 20 22.04 21.24 -24.52
C VAL A 20 21.43 20.49 -23.33
N SER A 21 21.30 21.17 -22.20
CA SER A 21 20.66 20.60 -21.02
C SER A 21 19.17 20.34 -21.26
N SER A 22 18.58 19.40 -20.51
CA SER A 22 17.16 19.07 -20.62
C SER A 22 16.24 20.28 -20.43
N ARG A 23 16.58 21.18 -19.49
CA ARG A 23 15.85 22.44 -19.28
C ARG A 23 15.93 23.36 -20.49
N ARG A 24 17.12 23.53 -21.08
CA ARG A 24 17.31 24.39 -22.25
C ARG A 24 16.59 23.83 -23.46
N ALA A 25 16.65 22.52 -23.68
CA ALA A 25 15.89 21.82 -24.71
C ALA A 25 14.37 22.05 -24.55
N ALA A 26 13.84 21.88 -23.34
CA ALA A 26 12.43 22.13 -23.06
C ALA A 26 12.01 23.59 -23.27
N ARG A 27 12.92 24.55 -23.06
CA ARG A 27 12.68 25.96 -23.35
C ARG A 27 12.63 26.22 -24.87
N ILE A 28 13.62 25.72 -25.62
CA ILE A 28 13.65 25.83 -27.09
C ILE A 28 12.38 25.22 -27.70
N ARG A 29 11.95 24.06 -27.20
CA ARG A 29 10.68 23.44 -27.60
C ARG A 29 9.47 24.33 -27.37
N LYS A 30 9.41 25.05 -26.24
CA LYS A 30 8.32 25.99 -25.93
C LYS A 30 8.37 27.22 -26.83
N GLU A 31 9.57 27.76 -27.08
CA GLU A 31 9.78 28.88 -28.01
C GLU A 31 9.31 28.49 -29.43
N ALA A 32 9.70 27.31 -29.93
CA ALA A 32 9.27 26.81 -31.24
C ALA A 32 7.74 26.62 -31.35
N LEU A 33 7.08 26.22 -30.26
CA LEU A 33 5.61 26.14 -30.21
C LEU A 33 4.95 27.51 -30.30
N LEU A 34 5.53 28.54 -29.67
CA LEU A 34 5.02 29.91 -29.71
C LEU A 34 5.24 30.54 -31.08
N ASP A 35 6.40 30.30 -31.69
CA ASP A 35 6.79 30.86 -32.98
C ASP A 35 6.16 30.13 -34.18
N GLY A 36 5.40 29.05 -33.94
CA GLY A 36 4.81 28.23 -35.00
C GLY A 36 5.82 27.41 -35.82
N THR A 37 7.06 27.29 -35.33
CA THR A 37 8.16 26.53 -35.95
C THR A 37 8.29 25.12 -35.39
N PHE A 38 7.30 24.64 -34.63
CA PHE A 38 7.23 23.26 -34.18
C PHE A 38 6.79 22.35 -35.34
N GLY A 39 7.56 21.29 -35.62
CA GLY A 39 7.34 20.41 -36.78
C GLY A 39 8.29 20.67 -37.95
N SER A 40 9.00 21.81 -37.94
CA SER A 40 10.00 22.16 -38.95
C SER A 40 11.27 22.62 -38.26
N TRP A 41 12.42 22.09 -38.66
CA TRP A 41 13.73 22.52 -38.16
C TRP A 41 14.52 23.14 -39.30
N ASP A 42 14.91 24.39 -39.13
CA ASP A 42 15.81 25.07 -40.04
C ASP A 42 17.26 24.96 -39.55
N ALA A 43 18.08 24.25 -40.32
CA ALA A 43 19.48 24.02 -39.99
C ALA A 43 20.36 25.27 -40.16
N GLU A 44 19.94 26.22 -41.01
CA GLU A 44 20.71 27.45 -41.28
C GLU A 44 20.52 28.47 -40.16
N THR A 45 19.28 28.71 -39.75
CA THR A 45 18.98 29.67 -38.67
C THR A 45 19.01 29.04 -37.27
N GLY A 46 19.00 27.70 -37.19
CA GLY A 46 18.94 26.97 -35.92
C GLY A 46 17.61 27.17 -35.19
N LYS A 47 16.54 27.49 -35.91
CA LYS A 47 15.20 27.73 -35.37
C LYS A 47 14.29 26.53 -35.62
N GLY A 48 13.34 26.36 -34.71
CA GLY A 48 12.33 25.32 -34.77
C GLY A 48 12.60 24.13 -33.86
N TRP A 49 11.70 23.15 -33.94
CA TRP A 49 11.78 21.94 -33.14
C TRP A 49 11.17 20.77 -33.88
N ASP A 50 11.93 19.69 -34.04
CA ASP A 50 11.44 18.45 -34.62
C ASP A 50 10.74 17.60 -33.53
N PRO A 51 9.45 17.23 -33.71
CA PRO A 51 8.72 16.36 -32.80
C PRO A 51 9.41 15.02 -32.52
N ALA A 52 10.21 14.50 -33.45
CA ALA A 52 10.96 13.25 -33.26
C ALA A 52 12.00 13.33 -32.12
N TRP A 53 12.36 14.54 -31.67
CA TRP A 53 13.27 14.74 -30.54
C TRP A 53 12.58 14.64 -29.18
N ASP A 54 11.24 14.60 -29.15
CA ASP A 54 10.49 14.40 -27.92
C ASP A 54 10.66 12.96 -27.42
N LYS A 55 10.97 12.82 -26.13
CA LYS A 55 11.01 11.51 -25.50
C LYS A 55 9.59 10.95 -25.37
N PRO A 56 9.37 9.65 -25.66
CA PRO A 56 8.05 9.05 -25.47
C PRO A 56 7.64 9.19 -24.01
N ARG A 57 6.43 9.72 -23.77
CA ARG A 57 5.85 9.76 -22.42
C ARG A 57 5.37 8.36 -22.08
N LEU A 58 6.13 7.66 -21.24
CA LEU A 58 5.62 6.46 -20.59
C LEU A 58 4.50 6.91 -19.63
N SER A 59 3.26 6.61 -19.96
CA SER A 59 2.18 6.70 -18.98
C SER A 59 2.45 5.64 -17.92
N THR A 60 2.88 6.06 -16.73
CA THR A 60 2.99 5.14 -15.60
C THR A 60 1.57 4.76 -15.18
N VAL A 61 1.09 3.60 -15.62
CA VAL A 61 -0.09 2.98 -15.02
C VAL A 61 0.35 2.51 -13.64
N PRO A 62 -0.22 3.04 -12.54
CA PRO A 62 0.17 2.60 -11.22
C PRO A 62 -0.17 1.11 -11.07
N PRO A 63 0.71 0.30 -10.46
CA PRO A 63 0.36 -1.08 -10.14
C PRO A 63 -0.82 -1.11 -9.16
N PRO A 64 -1.57 -2.23 -9.10
CA PRO A 64 -2.62 -2.37 -8.11
C PRO A 64 -2.05 -2.17 -6.70
N PRO A 65 -2.81 -1.52 -5.80
CA PRO A 65 -2.35 -1.27 -4.45
C PRO A 65 -2.14 -2.59 -3.72
N LYS A 66 -1.11 -2.63 -2.86
CA LYS A 66 -0.75 -3.82 -2.08
C LYS A 66 -1.89 -4.36 -1.21
N GLY A 67 -2.79 -3.49 -0.75
CA GLY A 67 -3.79 -3.80 0.28
C GLY A 67 -3.25 -3.62 1.70
N HIS A 68 -4.12 -3.72 2.70
CA HIS A 68 -3.74 -3.63 4.11
C HIS A 68 -3.45 -5.00 4.72
N LYS A 69 -2.69 -5.01 5.83
CA LYS A 69 -2.38 -6.23 6.60
C LYS A 69 -3.64 -7.00 7.04
N HIS A 70 -4.75 -6.32 7.31
CA HIS A 70 -5.99 -6.96 7.75
C HIS A 70 -6.76 -7.63 6.60
N ASP A 71 -6.60 -7.15 5.37
CA ASP A 71 -7.20 -7.75 4.16
C ASP A 71 -6.50 -9.09 3.86
N HIS A 72 -5.17 -9.09 3.87
CA HIS A 72 -4.38 -10.30 3.65
C HIS A 72 -4.65 -11.40 4.69
N ARG A 73 -4.98 -11.01 5.93
CA ARG A 73 -5.19 -11.95 7.06
C ARG A 73 -6.66 -12.31 7.27
N LEU A 74 -7.57 -11.84 6.43
CA LEU A 74 -8.99 -12.10 6.60
C LEU A 74 -9.31 -13.60 6.59
N GLY A 75 -8.71 -14.36 5.67
CA GLY A 75 -8.89 -15.82 5.58
C GLY A 75 -8.46 -16.55 6.86
N GLU A 76 -7.24 -16.29 7.35
CA GLU A 76 -6.73 -16.87 8.60
C GLU A 76 -7.62 -16.54 9.80
N ARG A 77 -8.14 -15.29 9.86
CA ARG A 77 -9.06 -14.86 10.93
C ARG A 77 -10.38 -15.63 10.87
N LEU A 78 -10.95 -15.81 9.67
CA LEU A 78 -12.20 -16.55 9.49
C LEU A 78 -12.05 -18.03 9.87
N GLU A 79 -10.96 -18.68 9.46
CA GLU A 79 -10.67 -20.07 9.86
C GLU A 79 -10.58 -20.21 11.39
N LYS A 80 -9.89 -19.27 12.05
CA LYS A 80 -9.76 -19.27 13.51
C LYS A 80 -11.13 -19.11 14.19
N ILE A 81 -12.00 -18.26 13.66
CA ILE A 81 -13.36 -18.07 14.16
C ILE A 81 -14.18 -19.35 13.99
N GLN A 82 -14.15 -19.96 12.80
CA GLN A 82 -14.88 -21.20 12.53
C GLN A 82 -14.44 -22.35 13.45
N ARG A 83 -13.13 -22.54 13.66
CA ARG A 83 -12.61 -23.53 14.62
C ARG A 83 -13.07 -23.25 16.06
N ALA A 84 -13.14 -21.98 16.45
CA ALA A 84 -13.59 -21.59 17.78
C ALA A 84 -15.10 -21.82 17.98
N LEU A 85 -15.91 -21.56 16.94
CA LEU A 85 -17.35 -21.81 16.94
C LEU A 85 -17.66 -23.31 17.01
N ALA A 86 -16.95 -24.14 16.24
CA ALA A 86 -17.14 -25.60 16.28
C ALA A 86 -16.90 -26.19 17.68
N ASN A 87 -15.91 -25.68 18.41
CA ASN A 87 -15.57 -26.15 19.76
C ASN A 87 -16.31 -25.39 20.88
N GLN A 88 -17.28 -24.54 20.55
CA GLN A 88 -17.92 -23.65 21.51
C GLN A 88 -18.73 -24.41 22.55
N GLU A 89 -19.53 -25.39 22.14
CA GLU A 89 -20.41 -26.15 23.03
C GLU A 89 -19.63 -26.94 24.08
N GLN A 90 -18.55 -27.60 23.65
CA GLN A 90 -17.65 -28.33 24.56
C GLN A 90 -17.03 -27.41 25.62
N ARG A 91 -16.54 -26.23 25.20
CA ARG A 91 -15.99 -25.22 26.13
C ARG A 91 -17.03 -24.73 27.13
N VAL A 92 -18.28 -24.56 26.70
CA VAL A 92 -19.38 -24.18 27.60
C VAL A 92 -19.67 -25.30 28.60
N ALA A 93 -19.73 -26.56 28.15
CA ALA A 93 -19.96 -27.70 29.02
C ALA A 93 -18.83 -27.87 30.06
N ASP A 94 -17.57 -27.74 29.66
CA ASP A 94 -16.42 -27.84 30.56
C ASP A 94 -16.39 -26.67 31.56
N PHE A 95 -16.76 -25.46 31.12
CA PHE A 95 -16.92 -24.33 32.03
C PHE A 95 -18.07 -24.56 33.03
N GLN A 96 -19.18 -25.18 32.62
CA GLN A 96 -20.27 -25.49 33.54
C GLN A 96 -19.87 -26.51 34.61
N LYS A 97 -19.05 -27.53 34.26
CA LYS A 97 -18.53 -28.51 35.24
C LYS A 97 -17.64 -27.86 36.30
N THR A 98 -16.88 -26.84 35.92
CA THR A 98 -15.98 -26.12 36.84
C THR A 98 -16.69 -25.06 37.69
N ARG A 99 -17.98 -24.78 37.43
CA ARG A 99 -18.74 -23.85 38.27
C ARG A 99 -18.97 -24.47 39.66
N PRO A 100 -18.48 -23.83 40.74
CA PRO A 100 -18.87 -24.25 42.07
C PRO A 100 -20.40 -24.09 42.21
N ALA A 101 -21.03 -25.02 42.91
CA ALA A 101 -22.44 -24.88 43.27
C ALA A 101 -22.64 -23.51 43.92
N LYS A 102 -23.57 -22.70 43.39
CA LYS A 102 -23.88 -21.39 44.00
C LYS A 102 -24.26 -21.63 45.46
N ARG A 103 -23.52 -21.00 46.38
CA ARG A 103 -23.81 -21.11 47.81
C ARG A 103 -25.23 -20.63 48.03
N ILE A 104 -26.13 -21.53 48.45
CA ILE A 104 -27.50 -21.15 48.81
C ILE A 104 -27.36 -20.19 50.00
N ARG A 105 -27.76 -18.93 49.81
CA ARG A 105 -27.72 -17.90 50.85
C ARG A 105 -28.97 -18.04 51.73
N THR A 106 -29.13 -19.18 52.40
CA THR A 106 -30.33 -19.48 53.19
C THR A 106 -30.13 -19.10 54.66
N GLY A 107 -30.90 -18.10 55.11
CA GLY A 107 -31.10 -17.83 56.55
C GLY A 107 -31.70 -19.02 57.31
N PHE A 108 -32.33 -19.96 56.59
CA PHE A 108 -32.92 -21.19 57.14
C PHE A 108 -31.90 -22.15 57.80
N ARG A 109 -30.63 -22.14 57.36
CA ARG A 109 -29.58 -23.00 57.94
C ARG A 109 -29.06 -22.51 59.30
N LEU A 110 -29.35 -21.25 59.66
CA LEU A 110 -28.96 -20.65 60.94
C LEU A 110 -29.94 -21.04 62.07
N VAL A 111 -31.21 -21.27 61.74
CA VAL A 111 -32.29 -21.59 62.71
C VAL A 111 -32.15 -23.03 63.25
N MET A 112 -31.76 -23.98 62.40
CA MET A 112 -31.65 -25.39 62.78
C MET A 112 -30.42 -25.73 63.65
N LYS A 113 -29.48 -24.79 63.86
CA LYS A 113 -28.25 -25.05 64.63
C LYS A 113 -28.34 -24.61 66.09
N LYS A 114 -29.50 -24.16 66.56
CA LYS A 114 -29.71 -23.73 67.94
C LYS A 114 -30.97 -24.37 68.52
N ASN A 115 -30.88 -25.66 68.86
CA ASN A 115 -31.78 -26.26 69.84
C ASN A 115 -30.94 -26.80 71.00
N PRO A 116 -30.83 -26.08 72.13
CA PRO A 116 -30.03 -26.46 73.29
C PRO A 116 -30.76 -27.43 74.25
N TRP A 117 -31.75 -28.21 73.76
CA TRP A 117 -32.63 -29.06 74.58
C TRP A 117 -32.86 -30.45 73.98
N GLU A 118 -31.82 -31.05 73.41
CA GLU A 118 -31.82 -32.52 73.29
C GLU A 118 -30.99 -33.06 74.47
N GLU A 119 -31.73 -33.52 75.50
CA GLU A 119 -31.27 -34.40 76.59
C GLU A 119 -30.75 -35.74 76.03
#